data_AF-A0A2G2JKX3-F1
#
_entry.id   AF-A0A2G2JKX3-F1
#
_cell.length_a   1.000
_cell.length_b   1.000
_cell.length_c   1.000
_cell.angle_alpha   90.00
_cell.angle_beta   90.00
_cell.angle_gamma   90.00
#
_symmetry.space_group_name_H-M   'P 1'
#
loop_
_entity.id
_entity.type
_entity.pdbx_description
1 polymer ?
#
loop_
_entity_poly.entity_id
_entity_poly.type
_entity_poly.pdbx_seq_one_letter_code
_entity_poly.pdbx_strand_id
1 'polypeptide(L)'
;MTSHSGSSSARAKKAPFTKTPKTFAEQVQILKGHGLIIPDVIKAEFYLSQLNYYRFAAYCLPFEQDHATHRFQAGVTFDDVLNIYIFDRELRLLLMDAIERIEVSLRTQLAYHLSHRHNTPHPHLNPAIFGHTGRYQAGIKKLRNEVRDSREDFIRHLD
;
A
#
# COMPACT_ATOMS: atom_id res chain seq x y z
N MET A 1 -32.04 39.42 -3.79
CA MET A 1 -31.76 38.54 -4.95
C MET A 1 -30.27 38.61 -5.24
N THR A 2 -29.47 37.71 -4.69
CA THR A 2 -28.05 37.57 -5.05
C THR A 2 -27.75 36.09 -5.23
N SER A 3 -27.63 35.75 -6.51
CA SER A 3 -27.29 34.46 -7.08
C SER A 3 -25.97 33.92 -6.55
N HIS A 4 -26.01 32.74 -5.91
CA HIS A 4 -24.82 31.90 -5.74
C HIS A 4 -24.67 31.04 -6.99
N SER A 5 -23.86 31.49 -7.95
CA SER A 5 -23.41 30.67 -9.08
C SER A 5 -22.42 29.63 -8.55
N GLY A 6 -22.88 28.38 -8.44
CA GLY A 6 -22.01 27.23 -8.18
C GLY A 6 -21.02 27.04 -9.32
N SER A 7 -19.75 27.35 -9.07
CA SER A 7 -18.64 26.98 -9.94
C SER A 7 -18.44 25.47 -9.87
N SER A 8 -19.01 24.77 -10.85
CA SER A 8 -18.71 23.36 -11.08
C SER A 8 -17.31 23.27 -11.69
N SER A 9 -16.32 22.88 -10.89
CA SER A 9 -14.97 22.59 -11.34
C SER A 9 -15.00 21.40 -12.30
N ALA A 10 -15.01 21.68 -13.61
CA ALA A 10 -14.91 20.68 -14.66
C ALA A 10 -13.60 19.88 -14.49
N ARG A 11 -13.73 18.59 -14.22
CA ARG A 11 -12.58 17.67 -14.06
C ARG A 11 -11.80 17.63 -15.37
N ALA A 12 -10.53 18.04 -15.34
CA ALA A 12 -9.66 18.04 -16.51
C ALA A 12 -9.65 16.65 -17.18
N LYS A 13 -9.83 16.62 -18.51
CA LYS A 13 -9.74 15.37 -19.29
C LYS A 13 -8.35 14.77 -19.11
N LYS A 14 -8.29 13.53 -18.61
CA LYS A 14 -7.03 12.79 -18.49
C LYS A 14 -6.46 12.56 -19.89
N ALA A 15 -5.20 12.93 -20.10
CA ALA A 15 -4.52 12.71 -21.37
C ALA A 15 -4.41 11.21 -21.69
N PRO A 16 -4.50 10.80 -22.97
CA PRO A 16 -4.35 9.40 -23.37
C PRO A 16 -2.93 8.90 -23.09
N PHE A 17 -2.82 7.68 -22.56
CA PHE A 17 -1.54 7.04 -22.29
C PHE A 17 -0.99 6.39 -23.57
N THR A 18 0.16 6.89 -24.06
CA THR A 18 0.73 6.51 -25.37
C THR A 18 2.00 5.66 -25.29
N LYS A 19 2.50 5.35 -24.09
CA LYS A 19 3.74 4.58 -23.94
C LYS A 19 3.52 3.12 -24.33
N THR A 20 4.45 2.58 -25.10
CA THR A 20 4.46 1.16 -25.48
C THR A 20 5.01 0.29 -24.35
N PRO A 21 4.51 -0.95 -24.21
CA PRO A 21 5.08 -1.90 -23.26
C PRO A 21 6.52 -2.25 -23.64
N LYS A 22 7.37 -2.46 -22.63
CA LYS A 22 8.78 -2.84 -22.79
C LYS A 22 8.99 -4.29 -22.37
N THR A 23 9.71 -5.04 -23.18
CA THR A 23 10.21 -6.38 -22.85
C THR A 23 11.22 -6.32 -21.69
N PHE A 24 11.47 -7.45 -21.01
CA PHE A 24 12.45 -7.49 -19.92
C PHE A 24 13.86 -7.15 -20.41
N ALA A 25 14.24 -7.61 -21.60
CA ALA A 25 15.50 -7.24 -22.25
C ALA A 25 15.59 -5.72 -22.48
N GLU A 26 14.54 -5.07 -23.01
CA GLU A 26 14.52 -3.61 -23.18
C GLU A 26 14.61 -2.88 -21.84
N GLN A 27 13.96 -3.40 -20.78
CA GLN A 27 14.05 -2.82 -19.44
C GLN A 27 15.48 -2.87 -18.90
N VAL A 28 16.19 -3.99 -19.10
CA VAL A 28 17.61 -4.09 -18.74
C VAL A 28 18.45 -3.07 -19.50
N GLN A 29 18.19 -2.88 -20.81
CA GLN A 29 18.90 -1.88 -21.59
C GLN A 29 18.65 -0.45 -21.11
N ILE A 30 17.42 -0.13 -20.69
CA ILE A 30 17.10 1.17 -20.08
C ILE A 30 17.95 1.39 -18.82
N LEU A 31 18.00 0.41 -17.93
CA LEU A 31 18.78 0.50 -16.69
C LEU A 31 20.28 0.67 -16.97
N LYS A 32 20.82 -0.09 -17.94
CA LYS A 32 22.21 0.07 -18.39
C LYS A 32 22.47 1.47 -18.98
N GLY A 33 21.54 1.98 -19.79
CA GLY A 33 21.61 3.31 -20.39
C GLY A 33 21.63 4.44 -19.35
N HIS A 34 21.01 4.21 -18.20
CA HIS A 34 21.04 5.12 -17.06
C HIS A 34 22.32 5.00 -16.22
N GLY A 35 23.21 4.06 -16.52
CA GLY A 35 24.48 3.87 -15.82
C GLY A 35 24.49 2.75 -14.77
N LEU A 36 23.42 1.94 -14.67
CA LEU A 36 23.40 0.79 -13.77
C LEU A 36 24.31 -0.32 -14.30
N ILE A 37 25.21 -0.82 -13.46
CA ILE A 37 26.10 -1.93 -13.80
C ILE A 37 25.32 -3.24 -13.65
N ILE A 38 25.18 -3.98 -14.75
CA ILE A 38 24.45 -5.26 -14.77
C ILE A 38 25.36 -6.34 -15.38
N PRO A 39 26.18 -7.02 -14.55
CA PRO A 39 27.11 -8.06 -15.01
C PRO A 39 26.39 -9.28 -15.57
N ASP A 40 25.29 -9.69 -14.90
CA ASP A 40 24.47 -10.83 -15.31
C ASP A 40 23.10 -10.35 -15.81
N VAL A 41 22.99 -10.25 -17.14
CA VAL A 41 21.78 -9.80 -17.83
C VAL A 41 20.63 -10.80 -17.66
N ILE A 42 20.92 -12.10 -17.72
CA ILE A 42 19.90 -13.15 -17.63
C ILE A 42 19.27 -13.12 -16.23
N LYS A 43 20.10 -12.98 -15.18
CA LYS A 43 19.63 -12.80 -13.81
C LYS A 43 18.77 -11.54 -13.67
N ALA A 44 19.19 -10.42 -14.25
CA ALA A 44 18.43 -9.18 -14.18
C ALA A 44 17.06 -9.30 -14.86
N GLU A 45 16.99 -9.88 -16.06
CA GLU A 45 15.72 -10.14 -16.76
C GLU A 45 14.81 -11.05 -15.94
N PHE A 46 15.36 -12.12 -15.36
CA PHE A 46 14.61 -13.01 -14.48
C PHE A 46 14.00 -12.25 -13.31
N TYR A 47 14.77 -11.45 -12.56
CA TYR A 47 14.24 -10.68 -11.44
C TYR A 47 13.21 -9.64 -11.87
N LEU A 48 13.42 -8.94 -12.99
CA LEU A 48 12.44 -7.98 -13.51
C LEU A 48 11.12 -8.66 -13.90
N SER A 49 11.17 -9.92 -14.36
CA SER A 49 9.98 -10.73 -14.62
C SER A 49 9.18 -11.08 -13.37
N GLN A 50 9.85 -11.23 -12.22
CA GLN A 50 9.21 -11.57 -10.94
C GLN A 50 8.75 -10.33 -10.16
N LEU A 51 9.52 -9.23 -10.23
CA LEU A 51 9.31 -8.05 -9.40
C LEU A 51 8.42 -6.99 -10.03
N ASN A 52 8.32 -6.99 -11.37
CA ASN A 52 7.87 -5.85 -12.18
C ASN A 52 8.87 -4.68 -12.15
N TYR A 53 9.14 -4.10 -13.32
CA TYR A 53 10.07 -2.98 -13.49
C TYR A 53 9.79 -1.79 -12.56
N TYR A 54 8.54 -1.39 -12.40
CA TYR A 54 8.20 -0.21 -11.59
C TYR A 54 8.48 -0.42 -10.11
N ARG A 55 8.32 -1.66 -9.63
CA ARG A 55 8.66 -2.00 -8.25
C ARG A 55 10.16 -1.93 -8.04
N PHE A 56 10.93 -2.53 -8.95
CA PHE A 56 12.39 -2.45 -8.91
C PHE A 56 12.88 -0.99 -8.99
N ALA A 57 12.33 -0.21 -9.92
CA ALA A 57 12.68 1.20 -10.12
C ALA A 57 12.45 2.08 -8.88
N ALA A 58 11.48 1.76 -8.02
CA ALA A 58 11.32 2.47 -6.75
C ALA A 58 12.53 2.30 -5.82
N TYR A 59 13.19 1.15 -5.84
CA TYR A 59 14.41 0.88 -5.06
C TYR A 59 15.67 1.45 -5.71
N CYS A 60 15.60 1.91 -6.97
CA CYS A 60 16.69 2.62 -7.63
C CYS A 60 16.89 4.04 -7.08
N LEU A 61 15.83 4.68 -6.56
CA LEU A 61 15.84 6.10 -6.17
C LEU A 61 17.01 6.50 -5.25
N PRO A 62 17.39 5.73 -4.21
CA PRO A 62 18.51 6.09 -3.34
C PRO A 62 19.87 6.10 -4.06
N PHE A 63 19.97 5.44 -5.21
CA PHE A 63 21.20 5.31 -6.00
C PHE A 63 21.23 6.25 -7.20
N GLU A 64 20.16 6.99 -7.46
CA GLU A 64 20.15 8.01 -8.50
C GLU A 64 21.02 9.20 -8.06
N GLN A 65 21.87 9.67 -8.97
CA GLN A 65 22.61 10.92 -8.85
C GLN A 65 21.71 12.11 -9.20
N ASP A 66 20.80 11.93 -10.17
CA ASP A 66 19.87 12.94 -10.64
C ASP A 66 18.53 12.30 -10.99
N HIS A 67 17.49 12.67 -10.25
CA HIS A 67 16.12 12.17 -10.44
C HIS A 67 15.48 12.61 -11.76
N ALA A 68 15.91 13.72 -12.37
CA ALA A 68 15.36 14.19 -13.64
C ALA A 68 15.85 13.34 -14.82
N THR A 69 17.08 12.85 -14.75
CA THR A 69 17.72 12.06 -15.81
C THR A 69 17.80 10.57 -15.50
N HIS A 70 17.40 10.16 -14.29
CA HIS A 70 17.48 8.79 -13.77
C HIS A 70 18.91 8.21 -13.78
N ARG A 71 19.94 9.07 -13.83
CA ARG A 71 21.33 8.59 -13.87
C ARG A 71 21.73 8.02 -12.53
N PHE A 72 22.33 6.84 -12.52
CA PHE A 72 22.86 6.22 -11.32
C PHE A 72 24.21 6.82 -10.91
N GLN A 73 24.50 6.78 -9.61
CA GLN A 73 25.85 7.03 -9.09
C GLN A 73 26.84 6.01 -9.69
N ALA A 74 28.10 6.42 -9.85
CA ALA A 74 29.13 5.57 -10.44
C ALA A 74 29.38 4.32 -9.57
N GLY A 75 29.45 3.15 -10.20
CA GLY A 75 29.74 1.88 -9.53
C GLY A 75 28.52 1.14 -8.98
N VAL A 76 27.32 1.73 -9.03
CA VAL A 76 26.09 1.05 -8.57
C VAL A 76 25.78 -0.13 -9.48
N THR A 77 25.57 -1.28 -8.86
CA THR A 77 25.21 -2.52 -9.53
C THR A 77 23.74 -2.87 -9.38
N PHE A 78 23.23 -3.75 -10.25
CA PHE A 78 21.90 -4.33 -10.12
C PHE A 78 21.69 -5.01 -8.76
N ASP A 79 22.73 -5.67 -8.25
CA ASP A 79 22.65 -6.41 -7.00
C ASP A 79 22.55 -5.49 -5.79
N ASP A 80 23.16 -4.31 -5.83
CA ASP A 80 23.02 -3.29 -4.77
C ASP A 80 21.55 -2.87 -4.60
N VAL A 81 20.88 -2.59 -5.72
CA VAL A 81 19.45 -2.24 -5.74
C VAL A 81 18.59 -3.42 -5.28
N LEU A 82 18.88 -4.62 -5.80
CA LEU A 82 18.15 -5.83 -5.46
C LEU A 82 18.25 -6.17 -3.97
N ASN A 83 19.42 -5.93 -3.35
CA ASN A 83 19.64 -6.19 -1.93
C ASN A 83 18.78 -5.31 -1.04
N ILE A 84 18.55 -4.03 -1.40
CA ILE A 84 17.60 -3.17 -0.67
C ILE A 84 16.18 -3.75 -0.76
N TYR A 85 15.77 -4.20 -1.95
CA TYR A 85 14.46 -4.84 -2.11
C TYR A 85 14.32 -6.11 -1.25
N ILE A 86 15.34 -6.97 -1.24
CA ILE A 86 15.35 -8.21 -0.45
C ILE A 86 15.26 -7.89 1.04
N PHE A 87 16.04 -6.91 1.51
CA PHE A 87 16.00 -6.45 2.89
C PHE A 87 14.61 -5.92 3.28
N ASP A 88 14.00 -5.04 2.47
CA ASP A 88 12.65 -4.53 2.75
C ASP A 88 11.61 -5.65 2.80
N ARG A 89 11.72 -6.64 1.91
CA ARG A 89 10.83 -7.81 1.91
C ARG A 89 10.96 -8.60 3.21
N GLU A 90 12.18 -8.87 3.66
CA GLU A 90 12.44 -9.62 4.89
C GLU A 90 12.00 -8.85 6.13
N LEU A 91 12.32 -7.56 6.20
CA LEU A 91 11.87 -6.67 7.27
C LEU A 91 10.33 -6.63 7.34
N ARG A 92 9.65 -6.54 6.19
CA ARG A 92 8.19 -6.55 6.14
C ARG A 92 7.62 -7.83 6.72
N LEU A 93 8.21 -8.99 6.45
CA LEU A 93 7.74 -10.26 7.01
C LEU A 93 7.87 -10.28 8.54
N LEU A 94 9.01 -9.83 9.06
CA LEU A 94 9.22 -9.71 10.51
C LEU A 94 8.23 -8.72 11.16
N LEU A 95 7.97 -7.59 10.51
CA LEU A 95 7.00 -6.61 10.98
C LEU A 95 5.57 -7.15 10.95
N MET A 96 5.19 -7.93 9.92
CA MET A 96 3.86 -8.53 9.87
C MET A 96 3.64 -9.53 11.02
N ASP A 97 4.60 -10.40 11.31
CA ASP A 97 4.53 -11.31 12.48
C ASP A 97 4.39 -10.54 13.80
N ALA A 98 5.16 -9.46 13.98
CA ALA A 98 5.05 -8.65 15.18
C ALA A 98 3.70 -7.91 15.29
N ILE A 99 3.21 -7.33 14.19
CA ILE A 99 1.94 -6.60 14.15
C ILE A 99 0.77 -7.55 14.42
N GLU A 100 0.78 -8.77 13.88
CA GLU A 100 -0.27 -9.77 14.11
C GLU A 100 -0.47 -10.04 15.62
N ARG A 101 0.63 -10.24 16.36
CA ARG A 101 0.57 -10.49 17.82
C ARG A 101 0.03 -9.28 18.58
N ILE A 102 0.46 -8.08 18.20
CA ILE A 102 -0.02 -6.83 18.81
C ILE A 102 -1.51 -6.65 18.51
N GLU A 103 -1.94 -6.91 17.28
CA GLU A 103 -3.33 -6.76 16.85
C GLU A 103 -4.26 -7.67 17.65
N VAL A 104 -3.92 -8.96 17.78
CA VAL A 104 -4.72 -9.92 18.54
C VAL A 104 -4.81 -9.52 20.01
N SER A 105 -3.68 -9.15 20.62
CA SER A 105 -3.64 -8.70 22.01
C SER A 105 -4.47 -7.43 22.22
N LEU A 106 -4.27 -6.42 21.39
CA LEU A 106 -4.99 -5.15 21.50
C LEU A 106 -6.49 -5.32 21.29
N ARG A 107 -6.91 -6.07 20.26
CA ARG A 107 -8.32 -6.37 20.00
C ARG A 107 -8.97 -7.06 21.20
N THR A 108 -8.26 -8.04 21.78
CA THR A 108 -8.71 -8.77 22.98
C THR A 108 -8.91 -7.83 24.17
N GLN A 109 -7.90 -7.01 24.48
CA GLN A 109 -7.96 -6.09 25.62
C GLN A 109 -9.04 -5.02 25.43
N LEU A 110 -9.17 -4.45 24.23
CA LEU A 110 -10.22 -3.48 23.91
C LEU A 110 -11.61 -4.09 24.06
N ALA A 111 -11.86 -5.26 23.47
CA ALA A 111 -13.14 -5.95 23.58
C ALA A 111 -13.46 -6.26 25.05
N TYR A 112 -12.51 -6.84 25.78
CA TYR A 112 -12.70 -7.17 27.19
C TYR A 112 -13.06 -5.94 28.02
N HIS A 113 -12.22 -4.90 28.02
CA HIS A 113 -12.43 -3.75 28.89
C HIS A 113 -13.67 -2.92 28.51
N LEU A 114 -13.96 -2.75 27.22
CA LEU A 114 -15.16 -2.01 26.80
C LEU A 114 -16.44 -2.78 27.12
N SER A 115 -16.46 -4.09 26.87
CA SER A 115 -17.64 -4.92 27.14
C SER A 115 -17.96 -4.97 28.63
N HIS A 116 -16.94 -5.11 29.49
CA HIS A 116 -17.15 -5.14 30.95
C HIS A 116 -17.50 -3.76 31.50
N ARG A 117 -16.88 -2.67 31.01
CA ARG A 117 -17.17 -1.31 31.47
C ARG A 117 -18.58 -0.85 31.14
N HIS A 118 -19.09 -1.24 29.97
CA HIS A 118 -20.41 -0.82 29.47
C HIS A 118 -21.47 -1.91 29.55
N ASN A 119 -21.14 -3.06 30.17
CA ASN A 119 -22.00 -4.22 30.34
C ASN A 119 -22.75 -4.62 29.06
N THR A 120 -22.02 -4.72 27.94
CA THR A 120 -22.57 -5.05 26.63
C THR A 120 -21.63 -5.96 25.85
N PRO A 121 -22.14 -6.99 25.14
CA PRO A 121 -21.29 -7.86 24.30
C PRO A 121 -20.75 -7.14 23.05
N HIS A 122 -21.41 -6.08 22.59
CA HIS A 122 -21.07 -5.36 21.36
C HIS A 122 -20.89 -3.86 21.61
N PRO A 123 -19.84 -3.43 22.34
CA PRO A 123 -19.62 -2.02 22.67
C PRO A 123 -19.47 -1.14 21.42
N HIS A 124 -18.91 -1.68 20.33
CA HIS A 124 -18.74 -0.97 19.08
C HIS A 124 -20.05 -0.64 18.35
N LEU A 125 -21.17 -1.29 18.69
CA LEU A 125 -22.50 -1.00 18.14
C LEU A 125 -23.29 0.01 18.98
N ASN A 126 -22.75 0.43 20.12
CA ASN A 126 -23.41 1.39 21.00
C ASN A 126 -22.93 2.83 20.72
N PRO A 127 -23.73 3.68 20.06
CA PRO A 127 -23.34 5.05 19.73
C PRO A 127 -23.01 5.90 20.97
N ALA A 128 -23.60 5.60 22.13
CA ALA A 128 -23.44 6.39 23.35
C ALA A 128 -22.02 6.30 23.94
N ILE A 129 -21.24 5.29 23.54
CA ILE A 129 -19.84 5.12 23.99
C ILE A 129 -18.89 6.06 23.24
N PHE A 130 -19.30 6.63 22.11
CA PHE A 130 -18.44 7.41 21.22
C PHE A 130 -18.72 8.91 21.28
N GLY A 131 -17.70 9.71 21.55
CA GLY A 131 -17.82 11.18 21.63
C GLY A 131 -17.99 11.92 20.30
N HIS A 132 -17.81 11.24 19.15
CA HIS A 132 -17.90 11.84 17.83
C HIS A 132 -18.85 11.09 16.91
N THR A 133 -20.11 11.53 16.88
CA THR A 133 -21.19 10.88 16.12
C THR A 133 -20.88 10.74 14.63
N GLY A 134 -20.29 11.76 13.99
CA GLY A 134 -19.96 11.69 12.56
C GLY A 134 -18.94 10.59 12.22
N ARG A 135 -17.90 10.42 13.05
CA ARG A 135 -16.89 9.35 12.87
C ARG A 135 -17.48 7.98 13.17
N TYR A 136 -18.30 7.88 14.21
CA TYR A 136 -19.02 6.65 14.52
C TYR A 136 -19.91 6.19 13.36
N GLN A 137 -20.72 7.08 12.79
CA GLN A 137 -21.61 6.75 11.68
C GLN A 137 -20.82 6.33 10.42
N ALA A 138 -19.71 7.00 10.11
CA ALA A 138 -18.83 6.61 9.02
C ALA A 138 -18.23 5.21 9.26
N GLY A 139 -17.78 4.92 10.48
CA GLY A 139 -17.23 3.62 10.88
C GLY A 139 -18.26 2.49 10.79
N ILE A 140 -19.44 2.68 11.36
CA ILE A 140 -20.53 1.69 11.30
C ILE A 140 -20.99 1.44 9.86
N LYS A 141 -21.07 2.48 9.03
CA LYS A 141 -21.40 2.31 7.61
C LYS A 141 -20.36 1.43 6.89
N LYS A 142 -19.08 1.65 7.18
CA LYS A 142 -18.00 0.82 6.62
C LYS A 142 -18.09 -0.63 7.11
N LEU A 143 -18.27 -0.82 8.41
CA LEU A 143 -18.43 -2.14 9.04
C LEU A 143 -19.59 -2.92 8.41
N ARG A 144 -20.75 -2.30 8.23
CA ARG A 144 -21.91 -2.96 7.60
C ARG A 144 -21.64 -3.39 6.16
N ASN A 145 -20.91 -2.60 5.39
CA ASN A 145 -20.54 -2.98 4.02
C ASN A 145 -19.60 -4.20 4.03
N GLU A 146 -18.60 -4.21 4.93
CA GLU A 146 -17.66 -5.33 5.06
C GLU A 146 -18.37 -6.61 5.55
N VAL A 147 -19.28 -6.48 6.51
CA VAL A 147 -20.12 -7.58 7.03
C VAL A 147 -20.98 -8.19 5.92
N ARG A 148 -21.69 -7.36 5.13
CA ARG A 148 -22.55 -7.82 4.03
C ARG A 148 -21.78 -8.62 2.99
N ASP A 149 -20.54 -8.22 2.72
CA ASP A 149 -19.71 -8.81 1.67
C ASP A 149 -18.88 -10.01 2.20
N SER A 150 -18.93 -10.29 3.51
CA SER A 150 -18.17 -11.37 4.15
C SER A 150 -18.92 -12.71 4.13
N ARG A 151 -18.13 -13.79 4.14
CA ARG A 151 -18.60 -15.19 4.15
C ARG A 151 -18.23 -15.93 5.43
N GLU A 152 -17.76 -15.22 6.45
CA GLU A 152 -17.26 -15.82 7.69
C GLU A 152 -18.39 -16.19 8.64
N ASP A 153 -18.28 -17.34 9.30
CA ASP A 153 -19.36 -17.89 10.12
C ASP A 153 -19.70 -17.06 11.36
N PHE A 154 -18.71 -16.37 11.94
CA PHE A 154 -18.90 -15.56 13.15
C PHE A 154 -19.69 -14.26 12.91
N ILE A 155 -19.91 -13.88 11.64
CA ILE A 155 -20.62 -12.65 11.28
C ILE A 155 -22.15 -12.83 11.32
N ARG A 156 -22.64 -14.06 11.32
CA ARG A 156 -24.09 -14.38 11.34
C ARG A 156 -24.82 -13.86 12.60
N HIS A 157 -24.10 -13.43 13.62
CA HIS A 157 -24.65 -12.88 14.85
C HIS A 157 -24.77 -11.34 14.84
N LEU A 158 -24.37 -10.68 13.75
CA LEU A 158 -24.40 -9.22 13.58
C LEU A 158 -25.62 -8.71 12.78
N ASP A 159 -26.60 -9.58 12.51
CA ASP A 159 -27.87 -9.26 11.83
C ASP A 159 -28.85 -8.47 12.72
#